data_AF-A0A6I3EZL2-F1
#
_entry.id   AF-A0A6I3EZL2-F1
#
_cell.length_a   1.000
_cell.length_b   1.000
_cell.length_c   1.000
_cell.angle_alpha   90.00
_cell.angle_beta   90.00
_cell.angle_gamma   90.00
#
_symmetry.space_group_name_H-M   'P 1'
#
loop_
_entity.id
_entity.type
_entity.pdbx_description
1 polymer ?
#
loop_
_entity_poly.entity_id
_entity_poly.type
_entity_poly.pdbx_seq_one_letter_code
_entity_poly.pdbx_strand_id
1 'polypeptide(L)' 'MSDRSLGWPKATLYGTLVVAVAFLALIEVPDLLVSNLSGMSRNTRVYLASGWFFIALVALLWALRKLQARALRR' A
#
# COMPACT_ATOMS: atom_id res chain seq x y z
N MET A 1 -12.45 15.31 -32.44
CA MET A 1 -13.19 14.88 -31.23
C MET A 1 -12.83 13.43 -30.92
N SER A 2 -11.87 13.18 -30.01
CA SER A 2 -11.75 11.97 -29.15
C SER A 2 -10.33 11.83 -28.58
N ASP A 3 -9.94 12.69 -27.64
CA ASP A 3 -8.67 12.59 -26.89
C ASP A 3 -8.89 12.48 -25.36
N ARG A 4 -10.10 12.10 -24.92
CA ARG A 4 -10.42 11.93 -23.50
C ARG A 4 -10.38 10.48 -23.00
N SER A 5 -10.23 9.49 -23.88
CA SER A 5 -10.36 8.06 -23.53
C SER A 5 -9.09 7.40 -22.99
N LEU A 6 -7.91 8.02 -23.15
CA LEU A 6 -6.61 7.41 -22.77
C LEU A 6 -6.16 7.68 -21.32
N GLY A 7 -6.89 8.52 -20.57
CA GLY A 7 -6.53 8.88 -19.18
C GLY A 7 -7.03 7.90 -18.12
N TRP A 8 -8.26 7.38 -18.28
CA TRP A 8 -8.86 6.39 -17.37
C TRP A 8 -8.04 5.10 -17.29
N PRO A 9 -7.62 4.46 -18.41
CA PRO A 9 -7.03 3.12 -18.34
C PRO A 9 -5.74 3.12 -17.54
N LYS A 10 -4.93 4.17 -17.71
CA LYS A 10 -3.70 4.37 -16.96
C LYS A 10 -3.98 4.62 -15.47
N ALA A 11 -4.99 5.42 -15.13
CA ALA A 11 -5.36 5.68 -13.74
C ALA A 11 -5.83 4.39 -13.03
N THR A 12 -6.61 3.55 -13.72
CA THR A 12 -6.99 2.23 -13.23
C THR A 12 -5.77 1.35 -13.04
N LEU A 13 -4.88 1.27 -14.03
CA LEU A 13 -3.64 0.48 -13.95
C LEU A 13 -2.76 0.88 -12.76
N TYR A 14 -2.56 2.18 -12.54
CA TYR A 14 -1.82 2.68 -11.38
C TYR A 14 -2.53 2.39 -10.07
N GLY A 15 -3.86 2.52 -10.03
CA GLY A 15 -4.65 2.15 -8.85
C GLY A 15 -4.52 0.67 -8.51
N THR A 16 -4.66 -0.20 -9.51
CA THR A 16 -4.49 -1.66 -9.36
C THR A 16 -3.07 -2.01 -8.93
N LEU A 17 -2.05 -1.37 -9.50
CA LEU A 17 -0.65 -1.56 -9.10
C LEU A 17 -0.42 -1.15 -7.64
N VAL A 18 -0.94 0.01 -7.22
CA VAL A 18 -0.82 0.47 -5.83
C VAL A 18 -1.52 -0.49 -4.88
N VAL A 19 -2.72 -0.96 -5.22
CA VAL A 19 -3.45 -1.94 -4.41
C VAL A 19 -2.71 -3.27 -4.36
N ALA A 20 -2.20 -3.78 -5.49
CA ALA A 20 -1.45 -5.02 -5.55
C ALA A 20 -0.15 -4.94 -4.72
N VAL A 21 0.60 -3.84 -4.84
CA VAL A 21 1.81 -3.60 -4.04
C VAL A 21 1.47 -3.48 -2.56
N ALA A 22 0.40 -2.77 -2.20
CA ALA A 22 -0.05 -2.67 -0.82
C ALA A 22 -0.46 -4.03 -0.26
N PHE A 23 -1.16 -4.85 -1.06
CA PHE A 23 -1.60 -6.19 -0.68
C PHE A 23 -0.42 -7.13 -0.47
N LEU A 24 0.54 -7.16 -1.40
CA LEU A 24 1.78 -7.91 -1.25
C LEU A 24 2.56 -7.44 -0.03
N ALA A 25 2.72 -6.12 0.16
CA ALA A 25 3.40 -5.58 1.33
C ALA A 25 2.70 -5.93 2.66
N LEU A 26 1.37 -6.08 2.67
CA LEU A 26 0.61 -6.44 3.86
C LEU A 26 0.60 -7.94 4.16
N ILE A 27 0.92 -8.80 3.19
CA ILE A 27 0.91 -10.26 3.37
C ILE A 27 2.33 -10.82 3.48
N GLU A 28 3.17 -10.52 2.49
CA GLU A 28 4.54 -11.04 2.41
C GLU A 28 5.42 -10.47 3.53
N VAL A 29 5.30 -9.19 3.86
CA VAL A 29 6.20 -8.59 4.85
C VAL A 29 5.93 -9.13 6.27
N PRO A 30 4.68 -9.21 6.75
CA PRO A 30 4.42 -9.85 8.04
C PRO A 30 4.76 -11.34 8.03
N ASP A 31 4.51 -12.05 6.92
CA ASP A 31 4.82 -13.47 6.84
C ASP A 31 6.33 -13.73 6.82
N LEU A 32 7.12 -12.94 6.09
CA LEU A 32 8.58 -12.96 6.12
C LEU A 32 9.13 -12.59 7.49
N LEU A 33 8.54 -11.59 8.15
CA LEU A 33 8.89 -11.23 9.53
C LEU A 33 8.57 -12.38 10.49
N VAL A 34 7.41 -13.03 10.36
CA VAL A 34 7.02 -14.11 11.27
C VAL A 34 7.83 -15.38 11.02
N SER A 35 8.12 -15.72 9.76
CA SER A 35 8.82 -16.94 9.35
C SER A 35 10.34 -16.86 9.53
N ASN A 36 10.98 -15.74 9.20
CA ASN A 36 12.44 -15.58 9.33
C ASN A 36 12.88 -15.15 10.73
N LEU A 37 11.99 -14.54 11.54
CA LEU A 37 12.31 -14.19 12.92
C LEU A 37 11.98 -15.34 13.89
N SER A 38 12.15 -16.61 13.48
CA SER A 38 11.80 -17.81 14.24
C SER A 38 12.42 -17.88 15.65
N GLY A 39 13.54 -17.18 15.90
CA GLY A 39 14.17 -17.02 17.21
C GLY A 39 13.66 -15.85 18.07
N MET A 40 12.80 -14.98 17.53
CA MET A 40 12.31 -13.77 18.21
C MET A 40 11.00 -14.04 18.96
N SER A 41 10.85 -13.43 20.15
CA SER A 41 9.66 -13.64 21.01
C SER A 41 8.35 -13.32 20.27
N ARG A 42 7.29 -14.08 20.57
CA ARG A 42 5.96 -13.89 19.97
C ARG A 42 5.47 -12.44 20.11
N ASN A 43 5.70 -11.82 21.26
CA ASN A 43 5.30 -10.42 21.50
C ASN A 43 6.02 -9.44 20.57
N THR A 44 7.33 -9.63 20.36
CA THR A 44 8.10 -8.77 19.45
C THR A 44 7.60 -8.87 18.00
N ARG A 45 7.25 -10.07 17.53
CA ARG A 45 6.67 -10.26 16.19
C ARG A 45 5.32 -9.56 16.05
N VAL A 46 4.47 -9.66 17.06
CA VAL A 46 3.16 -8.99 17.09
C VAL A 46 3.32 -7.47 17.06
N TYR A 47 4.26 -6.91 17.83
CA TYR A 47 4.55 -5.47 17.77
C TYR A 47 5.11 -5.02 16.42
N LEU A 48 5.99 -5.82 15.80
CA LEU A 48 6.50 -5.51 14.46
C LEU A 48 5.40 -5.53 13.40
N ALA A 49 4.55 -6.56 13.40
CA ALA A 49 3.43 -6.68 12.48
C ALA A 49 2.43 -5.51 12.67
N SER A 50 2.17 -5.15 13.93
CA SER A 50 1.30 -4.01 14.25
C SER A 50 1.91 -2.68 13.79
N GLY A 51 3.20 -2.46 14.03
CA GLY A 51 3.92 -1.28 13.52
C GLY A 51 3.90 -1.18 12.00
N TRP A 52 4.09 -2.32 11.32
CA TRP A 52 4.01 -2.39 9.86
C TRP A 52 2.62 -2.02 9.32
N PHE A 53 1.56 -2.50 9.97
CA PHE A 53 0.19 -2.13 9.63
C PHE A 53 -0.04 -0.62 9.70
N PHE A 54 0.41 0.05 10.77
CA PHE A 54 0.28 1.51 10.88
C PHE A 54 1.10 2.25 9.83
N ILE A 55 2.31 1.79 9.51
CA ILE A 55 3.12 2.36 8.43
C ILE A 55 2.39 2.25 7.09
N ALA A 56 1.84 1.08 6.77
CA ALA A 56 1.05 0.87 5.56
C ALA A 56 -0.19 1.77 5.52
N LEU A 57 -0.88 1.96 6.66
CA LEU A 57 -2.04 2.84 6.78
C LEU A 57 -1.68 4.31 6.52
N VAL A 58 -0.57 4.79 7.11
CA VAL A 58 -0.08 6.16 6.87
C VAL A 58 0.33 6.36 5.41
N ALA A 59 1.02 5.39 4.82
CA ALA A 59 1.39 5.43 3.40
C ALA A 59 0.16 5.49 2.48
N LEU A 60 -0.89 4.72 2.79
CA LEU A 60 -2.16 4.73 2.06
C LEU A 60 -2.86 6.08 2.19
N LEU A 61 -2.97 6.63 3.41
CA LEU A 61 -3.54 7.95 3.66
C LEU A 61 -2.78 9.04 2.90
N TRP A 62 -1.45 8.98 2.86
CA TRP A 62 -0.63 9.92 2.11
C TRP A 62 -0.85 9.80 0.59
N ALA A 63 -0.93 8.58 0.07
CA ALA A 63 -1.21 8.32 -1.35
C ALA A 63 -2.59 8.87 -1.75
N LEU A 64 -3.62 8.60 -0.93
CA LEU A 64 -4.98 9.15 -1.09
C LEU A 64 -4.95 10.69 -1.09
N ARG A 65 -4.25 11.29 -0.13
CA ARG A 65 -4.14 12.75 -0.03
C ARG A 65 -3.45 13.36 -1.24
N LYS A 66 -2.41 12.71 -1.78
CA LYS A 66 -1.75 13.14 -3.02
C LYS A 66 -2.67 13.01 -4.24
N LEU A 67 -3.46 11.94 -4.31
CA LEU A 67 -4.43 11.72 -5.39
C LEU A 67 -5.54 12.78 -5.34
N GLN A 68 -6.10 13.05 -4.16
CA GLN A 68 -7.10 14.09 -3.96
C GLN A 68 -6.55 15.49 -4.31
N ALA A 69 -5.32 15.81 -3.89
CA ALA A 69 -4.68 17.09 -4.23
C ALA A 69 -4.44 17.26 -5.74
N ARG A 70 -4.23 16.17 -6.48
CA ARG A 70 -4.15 16.19 -7.95
C ARG A 70 -5.52 16.29 -8.61
N ALA A 71 -6.54 15.65 -8.03
CA ALA A 71 -7.92 15.74 -8.53
C ALA A 71 -8.49 17.15 -8.39
N LEU A 72 -8.19 17.87 -7.30
CA LEU A 72 -8.61 19.26 -7.07
C LEU A 72 -7.89 20.30 -7.95
N ARG A 73 -6.77 19.94 -8.59
CA ARG A 73 -6.02 20.82 -9.52
C ARG A 73 -6.41 20.63 -10.99
N ARG A 74 -7.31 19.70 -11.29
CA ARG A 74 -7.91 19.50 -12.63
C ARG A 74 -9.31 20.07 -12.65
#